data_AF-A0A7J4SV65-F1
#
_entry.id   AF-A0A7J4SV65-F1
#
_cell.length_a   1.000
_cell.length_b   1.000
_cell.length_c   1.000
_cell.angle_alpha   90.00
_cell.angle_beta   90.00
_cell.angle_gamma   90.00
#
_symmetry.space_group_name_H-M   'P 1'
#
loop_
_entity.id
_entity.type
_entity.pdbx_description
1 polymer ?
#
loop_
_entity_poly.entity_id
_entity_poly.type
_entity_poly.pdbx_seq_one_letter_code
_entity_poly.pdbx_strand_id
1 'polypeptide(L)'
;MAIMGGRSTNANPRQGLFLVFLMLLLPFASQVQANIDPIEAQEPTHAPPILIEGLPPLLCGDELCERPLRMYDRQGRDAELEYGWWQAYGPDLDWNGMDDRLQRVLDGMDSASPTAILGPDGRKTVAIVVDYAWHPAEAEITALSETLAEHGWIGPESGAWFEVLRSIDSIVVDKVPVSALMDIYHLEGVVVIEMQNVMAPLNNVASKAALARPSAEYGNTANELGYYGTGVVIAVMDTGVDNEHRSLNDFDDVDDAPDEDSTSYNDQKWVAGFDATSPNPNSDGTTDPDDGNGHGTHVAGSALGTGDASREHRGTAPGAALVDIKVLTDGGGTNSQASLAGIQWMINNKDTDWGVNSTYRGIQVASMSYGSVGTPLNSGDQGDNGTSAEASLINQATEEGIICVVAIGNDGSNRVPSPGSADGAITVGSVNDKNTI
;
A
#
# COMPACT_ATOMS: atom_id res chain seq x y z
N MET A 1 31.80 -53.00 -57.44
CA MET A 1 30.99 -53.51 -58.56
C MET A 1 29.97 -52.43 -58.88
N ALA A 2 29.96 -51.67 -59.98
CA ALA A 2 30.76 -51.56 -61.19
C ALA A 2 30.51 -50.15 -61.81
N ILE A 3 31.58 -49.44 -62.21
CA ILE A 3 31.87 -48.77 -63.51
C ILE A 3 30.77 -47.84 -64.11
N MET A 4 30.98 -46.56 -64.46
CA MET A 4 31.80 -45.93 -65.55
C MET A 4 31.91 -44.42 -65.27
N GLY A 5 32.92 -43.62 -65.68
CA GLY A 5 33.97 -43.77 -66.68
C GLY A 5 33.93 -42.57 -67.65
N GLY A 6 34.86 -41.62 -67.53
CA GLY A 6 35.03 -40.49 -68.45
C GLY A 6 36.36 -39.75 -68.26
N ARG A 7 37.25 -39.85 -69.25
CA ARG A 7 38.68 -39.42 -69.33
C ARG A 7 38.88 -37.90 -69.52
N SER A 8 39.96 -37.35 -68.93
CA SER A 8 41.20 -36.74 -69.54
C SER A 8 40.96 -35.52 -70.45
N THR A 9 41.61 -34.36 -70.27
CA THR A 9 43.01 -34.09 -70.68
C THR A 9 43.69 -32.90 -69.97
N ASN A 10 45.01 -33.00 -69.85
CA ASN A 10 45.99 -31.99 -69.38
C ASN A 10 45.88 -30.61 -70.05
N ALA A 11 46.19 -29.54 -69.29
CA ALA A 11 46.85 -28.35 -69.83
C ALA A 11 47.76 -27.69 -68.77
N ASN A 12 48.94 -27.27 -69.24
CA ASN A 12 50.19 -26.96 -68.53
C ASN A 12 50.17 -25.72 -67.59
N PRO A 13 51.11 -25.65 -66.63
CA PRO A 13 51.18 -24.66 -65.56
C PRO A 13 52.00 -23.43 -65.99
N ARG A 14 51.44 -22.57 -66.85
CA ARG A 14 52.09 -21.29 -67.24
C ARG A 14 51.16 -20.09 -67.40
N GLN A 15 49.90 -20.17 -66.96
CA GLN A 15 48.94 -19.05 -67.05
C GLN A 15 48.47 -18.50 -65.69
N GLY A 16 48.91 -19.07 -64.56
CA GLY A 16 48.51 -18.63 -63.22
C GLY A 16 49.33 -17.47 -62.61
N LEU A 17 50.44 -17.05 -63.24
CA LEU A 17 51.36 -16.09 -62.62
C LEU A 17 51.21 -14.63 -63.09
N PHE A 18 50.38 -14.36 -64.12
CA PHE A 18 50.22 -13.00 -64.66
C PHE A 18 49.04 -12.23 -64.04
N LEU A 19 48.15 -12.91 -63.30
CA LEU A 19 46.99 -12.31 -62.64
C LEU A 19 47.26 -11.83 -61.21
N VAL A 20 48.33 -12.31 -60.56
CA VAL A 20 48.67 -11.92 -59.18
C VAL A 20 49.45 -10.59 -59.14
N PHE A 21 50.12 -10.21 -60.23
CA PHE A 21 50.92 -8.99 -60.27
C PHE A 21 50.13 -7.72 -60.64
N LEU A 22 48.87 -7.86 -61.09
CA LEU A 22 48.00 -6.74 -61.46
C LEU A 22 47.12 -6.21 -60.31
N MET A 23 47.23 -6.79 -59.10
CA MET A 23 46.50 -6.35 -57.90
C MET A 23 47.35 -5.51 -56.93
N LEU A 24 48.63 -5.26 -57.24
CA LEU A 24 49.55 -4.57 -56.33
C LEU A 24 49.88 -3.12 -56.70
N LEU A 25 49.25 -2.56 -57.74
CA LEU A 25 49.51 -1.19 -58.17
C LEU A 25 48.21 -0.55 -58.67
N LEU A 26 47.52 0.19 -57.80
CA LEU A 26 46.78 1.45 -58.06
C LEU A 26 46.15 1.95 -56.74
N PRO A 27 45.90 3.27 -56.59
CA PRO A 27 46.33 4.04 -55.43
C PRO A 27 45.19 4.49 -54.51
N PHE A 28 45.58 4.95 -53.32
CA PHE A 28 44.84 5.80 -52.39
C PHE A 28 43.75 6.65 -53.08
N ALA A 29 42.50 6.25 -52.91
CA ALA A 29 41.33 7.08 -53.14
C ALA A 29 40.40 6.95 -51.93
N SER A 30 40.43 7.99 -51.09
CA SER A 30 39.41 8.44 -50.15
C SER A 30 38.33 7.41 -49.75
N GLN A 31 38.59 6.64 -48.69
CA GLN A 31 37.51 6.23 -47.80
C GLN A 31 37.41 7.28 -46.70
N VAL A 32 36.59 8.30 -46.95
CA VAL A 32 35.93 8.98 -45.83
C VAL A 32 34.89 7.97 -45.35
N GLN A 33 35.25 7.19 -44.34
CA GLN A 33 34.27 6.48 -43.56
C GLN A 33 33.45 7.59 -42.88
N ALA A 34 32.24 7.83 -43.38
CA ALA A 34 31.26 8.48 -42.54
C ALA A 34 31.03 7.50 -41.38
N ASN A 35 31.62 7.80 -40.22
CA ASN A 35 31.05 7.34 -38.96
C ASN A 35 29.67 7.99 -38.90
N ILE A 36 28.69 7.32 -39.50
CA ILE A 36 27.32 7.46 -39.07
C ILE A 36 27.31 6.59 -37.82
N ASP A 37 27.59 7.20 -36.67
CA ASP A 37 27.12 6.64 -35.42
C ASP A 37 25.65 6.29 -35.66
N PRO A 38 25.19 5.06 -35.35
CA PRO A 38 23.77 4.81 -35.42
C PRO A 38 23.14 5.88 -34.53
N ILE A 39 22.30 6.73 -35.12
CA ILE A 39 21.41 7.58 -34.35
C ILE A 39 20.57 6.55 -33.59
N GLU A 40 20.95 6.29 -32.36
CA GLU A 40 20.13 5.58 -31.39
C GLU A 40 18.84 6.39 -31.40
N ALA A 41 17.81 5.82 -32.03
CA ALA A 41 16.50 6.46 -32.05
C ALA A 41 16.10 6.53 -30.59
N GLN A 42 16.25 7.72 -30.00
CA GLN A 42 15.93 7.93 -28.60
C GLN A 42 14.43 7.63 -28.49
N GLU A 43 14.12 6.51 -27.83
CA GLU A 43 12.73 6.12 -27.61
C GLU A 43 12.00 7.31 -27.00
N PRO A 44 10.77 7.61 -27.46
CA PRO A 44 10.04 8.76 -26.95
C PRO A 44 9.92 8.64 -25.43
N THR A 45 10.37 9.64 -24.69
CA THR A 45 10.26 9.65 -23.23
C THR A 45 8.97 10.31 -22.75
N HIS A 46 8.29 11.04 -23.65
CA HIS A 46 7.06 11.77 -23.38
C HIS A 46 6.01 11.56 -24.49
N ALA A 47 4.76 11.81 -24.14
CA ALA A 47 3.61 11.84 -25.04
C ALA A 47 2.81 13.15 -24.84
N PRO A 48 1.98 13.56 -25.80
CA PRO A 48 1.07 14.68 -25.61
C PRO A 48 0.14 14.50 -24.40
N PRO A 49 -0.27 15.58 -23.73
CA PRO A 49 -1.20 15.52 -22.61
C PRO A 49 -2.54 14.94 -23.04
N ILE A 50 -3.17 14.16 -22.15
CA ILE A 50 -4.54 13.70 -22.29
C ILE A 50 -5.43 14.70 -21.55
N LEU A 51 -6.51 15.16 -22.18
CA LEU A 51 -7.43 16.11 -21.58
C LEU A 51 -8.75 15.42 -21.23
N ILE A 52 -9.12 15.45 -19.95
CA ILE A 52 -10.34 14.85 -19.43
C ILE A 52 -11.32 15.96 -19.02
N GLU A 53 -12.60 15.81 -19.38
CA GLU A 53 -13.63 16.80 -19.04
C GLU A 53 -13.81 16.88 -17.51
N GLY A 54 -13.67 18.09 -16.95
CA GLY A 54 -13.83 18.32 -15.51
C GLY A 54 -12.57 18.09 -14.67
N LEU A 55 -11.46 17.69 -15.28
CA LEU A 55 -10.13 17.58 -14.66
C LEU A 55 -9.25 18.76 -15.12
N PRO A 56 -8.69 19.56 -14.21
CA PRO A 56 -7.69 20.57 -14.57
C PRO A 56 -6.43 19.91 -15.15
N PRO A 57 -5.89 20.40 -16.28
CA PRO A 57 -4.69 19.82 -16.87
C PRO A 57 -3.45 20.13 -16.01
N LEU A 58 -2.47 19.23 -16.05
CA LEU A 58 -1.17 19.48 -15.42
C LEU A 58 -0.37 20.53 -16.21
N LEU A 59 0.17 21.53 -15.51
CA LEU A 59 0.92 22.65 -16.09
C LEU A 59 2.40 22.62 -15.70
N CYS A 60 3.25 22.86 -16.69
CA CYS A 60 4.71 22.94 -16.57
C CYS A 60 5.12 24.39 -16.85
N GLY A 61 5.02 25.24 -15.82
CA GLY A 61 5.05 26.69 -16.00
C GLY A 61 3.73 27.20 -16.58
N ASP A 62 3.78 27.88 -17.72
CA ASP A 62 2.59 28.42 -18.41
C ASP A 62 2.05 27.49 -19.52
N GLU A 63 2.71 26.35 -19.77
CA GLU A 63 2.36 25.40 -20.82
C GLU A 63 1.79 24.10 -20.25
N LEU A 64 1.03 23.36 -21.08
CA LEU A 64 0.59 22.01 -20.72
C LEU A 64 1.80 21.09 -20.60
N CYS A 65 1.91 20.34 -19.51
CA CYS A 65 2.96 19.35 -19.37
C CYS A 65 2.84 18.28 -20.45
N GLU A 66 3.97 17.92 -21.08
CA GLU A 66 4.03 16.64 -21.77
C GLU A 66 4.01 15.50 -20.74
N ARG A 67 3.35 14.42 -21.11
CA ARG A 67 3.13 13.27 -20.25
C ARG A 67 4.35 12.33 -20.29
N PRO A 68 5.12 12.16 -19.21
CA PRO A 68 6.24 11.24 -19.20
C PRO A 68 5.71 9.81 -19.35
N LEU A 69 6.36 9.01 -20.20
CA LEU A 69 5.97 7.61 -20.39
C LEU A 69 6.35 6.72 -19.21
N ARG A 70 7.29 7.17 -18.36
CA ARG A 70 7.72 6.47 -17.13
C ARG A 70 8.17 5.03 -17.39
N MET A 71 8.77 4.80 -18.55
CA MET A 71 9.35 3.51 -18.97
C MET A 71 10.82 3.44 -18.53
N TYR A 72 11.04 3.48 -17.21
CA TYR A 72 12.40 3.44 -16.67
C TYR A 72 13.04 2.07 -16.90
N ASP A 73 14.34 2.03 -17.22
CA ASP A 73 15.13 0.81 -17.09
C ASP A 73 15.50 0.65 -15.62
N ARG A 74 15.08 -0.45 -15.00
CA ARG A 74 15.42 -0.74 -13.60
C ARG A 74 16.92 -1.01 -13.42
N GLN A 75 17.67 -1.34 -14.47
CA GLN A 75 19.13 -1.60 -14.42
C GLN A 75 19.52 -2.62 -13.34
N GLY A 76 18.63 -3.57 -13.02
CA GLY A 76 18.83 -4.57 -11.98
C GLY A 76 18.65 -4.07 -10.55
N ARG A 77 18.08 -2.88 -10.33
CA ARG A 77 17.66 -2.38 -9.02
C ARG A 77 16.51 -3.23 -8.49
N ASP A 78 16.51 -3.44 -7.18
CA ASP A 78 15.48 -4.20 -6.47
C ASP A 78 14.14 -3.47 -6.54
N ALA A 79 13.05 -4.22 -6.62
CA ALA A 79 11.69 -3.70 -6.65
C ALA A 79 10.74 -4.75 -6.07
N GLU A 80 9.79 -4.30 -5.27
CA GLU A 80 8.76 -5.14 -4.69
C GLU A 80 7.60 -5.37 -5.67
N LEU A 81 7.25 -4.35 -6.46
CA LEU A 81 6.10 -4.42 -7.36
C LEU A 81 6.49 -4.78 -8.81
N GLU A 82 5.54 -5.39 -9.52
CA GLU A 82 5.70 -5.75 -10.93
C GLU A 82 6.02 -4.53 -11.80
N TYR A 83 6.89 -4.71 -12.79
CA TYR A 83 7.27 -3.60 -13.67
C TYR A 83 6.06 -3.04 -14.42
N GLY A 84 5.87 -1.72 -14.34
CA GLY A 84 4.82 -1.01 -15.07
C GLY A 84 3.45 -1.01 -14.39
N TRP A 85 3.33 -1.51 -13.14
CA TRP A 85 2.08 -1.50 -12.38
C TRP A 85 1.43 -0.10 -12.32
N TRP A 86 2.26 0.95 -12.23
CA TRP A 86 1.84 2.35 -12.17
C TRP A 86 1.05 2.81 -13.40
N GLN A 87 1.17 2.11 -14.53
CA GLN A 87 0.38 2.42 -15.71
C GLN A 87 -1.10 2.13 -15.49
N ALA A 88 -1.50 1.38 -14.46
CA ALA A 88 -2.89 1.11 -14.15
C ALA A 88 -3.42 1.92 -12.95
N TYR A 89 -2.66 2.91 -12.46
CA TYR A 89 -3.06 3.68 -11.27
C TYR A 89 -4.42 4.36 -11.48
N GLY A 90 -5.43 3.92 -10.72
CA GLY A 90 -6.83 4.30 -10.97
C GLY A 90 -7.18 5.76 -10.73
N PRO A 91 -6.68 6.40 -9.64
CA PRO A 91 -6.95 7.81 -9.35
C PRO A 91 -6.28 8.85 -10.28
N ASP A 92 -5.69 8.40 -11.38
CA ASP A 92 -5.13 9.24 -12.45
C ASP A 92 -5.83 8.95 -13.78
N LEU A 93 -6.77 9.81 -14.17
CA LEU A 93 -7.59 9.58 -15.37
C LEU A 93 -6.88 9.95 -16.67
N ASP A 94 -5.82 10.75 -16.62
CA ASP A 94 -5.09 11.23 -17.79
C ASP A 94 -3.69 10.59 -17.96
N TRP A 95 -3.35 9.67 -17.04
CA TRP A 95 -2.22 8.74 -17.08
C TRP A 95 -0.88 9.46 -17.06
N ASN A 96 -0.83 10.65 -16.45
CA ASN A 96 0.38 11.46 -16.30
C ASN A 96 1.17 11.14 -15.03
N GLY A 97 0.57 10.34 -14.16
CA GLY A 97 1.04 9.82 -12.89
C GLY A 97 1.17 10.88 -11.79
N MET A 98 0.29 11.89 -11.84
CA MET A 98 -0.12 12.70 -10.71
C MET A 98 -1.55 12.30 -10.38
N ASP A 99 -1.85 12.08 -9.10
CA ASP A 99 -3.23 11.88 -8.66
C ASP A 99 -4.11 13.09 -9.05
N ASP A 100 -5.29 12.83 -9.61
CA ASP A 100 -6.23 13.87 -10.06
C ASP A 100 -6.59 14.85 -8.92
N ARG A 101 -6.57 14.40 -7.65
CA ARG A 101 -6.77 15.27 -6.48
C ARG A 101 -5.66 16.29 -6.33
N LEU A 102 -4.41 15.88 -6.57
CA LEU A 102 -3.26 16.78 -6.52
C LEU A 102 -3.29 17.76 -7.68
N GLN A 103 -3.73 17.36 -8.88
CA GLN A 103 -3.97 18.28 -9.99
C GLN A 103 -4.98 19.38 -9.63
N ARG A 104 -6.08 19.02 -8.96
CA ARG A 104 -7.06 20.00 -8.47
C ARG A 104 -6.47 20.90 -7.40
N VAL A 105 -5.62 20.38 -6.52
CA VAL A 105 -4.86 21.21 -5.57
C VAL A 105 -3.93 22.15 -6.33
N LEU A 106 -3.17 21.70 -7.31
CA LEU A 106 -2.32 22.58 -8.14
C LEU A 106 -3.13 23.71 -8.80
N ASP A 107 -4.34 23.42 -9.28
CA ASP A 107 -5.29 24.39 -9.88
C ASP A 107 -5.97 25.34 -8.87
N GLY A 108 -5.75 25.17 -7.56
CA GLY A 108 -6.21 26.11 -6.53
C GLY A 108 -7.20 25.55 -5.52
N MET A 109 -7.54 24.26 -5.58
CA MET A 109 -8.32 23.59 -4.53
C MET A 109 -7.51 23.50 -3.22
N ASP A 110 -8.21 23.55 -2.09
CA ASP A 110 -7.60 23.31 -0.79
C ASP A 110 -7.30 21.82 -0.58
N SER A 111 -6.21 21.54 0.14
CA SER A 111 -5.86 20.19 0.58
C SER A 111 -6.95 19.59 1.47
N ALA A 112 -7.27 18.31 1.24
CA ALA A 112 -8.19 17.53 2.06
C ALA A 112 -7.52 16.85 3.27
N SER A 113 -6.19 16.95 3.39
CA SER A 113 -5.43 16.29 4.45
C SER A 113 -5.78 16.85 5.84
N PRO A 114 -6.18 16.01 6.82
CA PRO A 114 -6.40 16.44 8.20
C PRO A 114 -5.11 16.86 8.93
N THR A 115 -3.93 16.47 8.45
CA THR A 115 -2.63 16.88 9.02
C THR A 115 -2.05 18.13 8.35
N ALA A 116 -2.79 18.73 7.41
CA ALA A 116 -2.34 19.91 6.67
C ALA A 116 -2.06 21.11 7.60
N ILE A 117 -0.95 21.79 7.31
CA ILE A 117 -0.55 23.06 7.92
C ILE A 117 -0.47 24.14 6.84
N LEU A 118 -0.33 25.41 7.23
CA LEU A 118 -0.03 26.46 6.26
C LEU A 118 1.44 26.34 5.84
N GLY A 119 1.67 26.05 4.56
CA GLY A 119 3.00 25.94 3.96
C GLY A 119 3.61 27.31 3.65
N PRO A 120 4.92 27.35 3.33
CA PRO A 120 5.64 28.59 2.96
C PRO A 120 5.10 29.27 1.69
N ASP A 121 4.43 28.51 0.82
CA ASP A 121 3.73 28.98 -0.38
C ASP A 121 2.38 29.64 -0.08
N GLY A 122 2.00 29.74 1.20
CA GLY A 122 0.73 30.33 1.64
C GLY A 122 -0.48 29.42 1.41
N ARG A 123 -0.26 28.13 1.09
CA ARG A 123 -1.31 27.14 0.85
C ARG A 123 -1.31 26.08 1.94
N LYS A 124 -2.44 25.39 2.11
CA LYS A 124 -2.47 24.20 2.96
C LYS A 124 -1.62 23.10 2.33
N THR A 125 -0.72 22.53 3.10
CA THR A 125 0.13 21.41 2.68
C THR A 125 -0.69 20.15 2.37
N VAL A 126 -0.14 19.26 1.56
CA VAL A 126 -0.75 17.96 1.21
C VAL A 126 -0.02 16.80 1.90
N ALA A 127 -0.67 15.64 1.92
CA ALA A 127 -0.04 14.38 2.31
C ALA A 127 -0.04 13.46 1.09
N ILE A 128 1.10 12.86 0.78
CA ILE A 128 1.33 12.12 -0.46
C ILE A 128 2.02 10.78 -0.21
N VAL A 129 1.91 9.90 -1.20
CA VAL A 129 2.79 8.75 -1.38
C VAL A 129 3.55 8.97 -2.68
N VAL A 130 4.87 8.85 -2.63
CA VAL A 130 5.75 8.98 -3.81
C VAL A 130 6.17 7.59 -4.22
N ASP A 131 5.63 7.10 -5.33
CA ASP A 131 5.93 5.77 -5.86
C ASP A 131 7.09 5.82 -6.83
N TYR A 132 7.96 4.82 -6.72
CA TYR A 132 9.14 4.68 -7.54
C TYR A 132 9.06 3.44 -8.43
N ALA A 133 9.78 3.49 -9.55
CA ALA A 133 9.91 2.36 -10.46
C ALA A 133 10.65 1.16 -9.84
N TRP A 134 11.38 1.38 -8.74
CA TRP A 134 12.18 0.43 -7.98
C TRP A 134 12.17 0.82 -6.51
N HIS A 135 12.61 -0.07 -5.63
CA HIS A 135 12.63 0.18 -4.21
C HIS A 135 13.53 1.39 -3.87
N PRO A 136 13.03 2.44 -3.21
CA PRO A 136 13.80 3.65 -2.94
C PRO A 136 15.04 3.37 -2.09
N ALA A 137 16.22 3.74 -2.60
CA ALA A 137 17.48 3.64 -1.89
C ALA A 137 17.93 5.02 -1.37
N GLU A 138 19.13 5.10 -0.79
CA GLU A 138 19.69 6.33 -0.25
C GLU A 138 19.63 7.51 -1.25
N ALA A 139 19.87 7.24 -2.54
CA ALA A 139 19.81 8.27 -3.58
C ALA A 139 18.42 8.90 -3.74
N GLU A 140 17.37 8.09 -3.85
CA GLU A 140 15.98 8.56 -3.97
C GLU A 140 15.51 9.24 -2.68
N ILE A 141 15.86 8.66 -1.53
CA ILE A 141 15.52 9.20 -0.21
C ILE A 141 16.14 10.59 -0.03
N THR A 142 17.43 10.74 -0.37
CA THR A 142 18.13 12.03 -0.30
C THR A 142 17.52 13.03 -1.30
N ALA A 143 17.31 12.64 -2.56
CA ALA A 143 16.75 13.54 -3.57
C ALA A 143 15.38 14.08 -3.14
N LEU A 144 14.47 13.21 -2.69
CA LEU A 144 13.16 13.63 -2.20
C LEU A 144 13.26 14.55 -0.98
N SER A 145 14.13 14.20 -0.01
CA SER A 145 14.31 15.00 1.22
C SER A 145 14.88 16.39 0.92
N GLU A 146 15.84 16.49 0.00
CA GLU A 146 16.44 17.76 -0.43
C GLU A 146 15.41 18.62 -1.15
N THR A 147 14.66 18.06 -2.11
CA THR A 147 13.55 18.77 -2.78
C THR A 147 12.53 19.28 -1.77
N LEU A 148 12.08 18.45 -0.82
CA LEU A 148 11.14 18.90 0.22
C LEU A 148 11.72 20.07 1.05
N ALA A 149 13.00 19.99 1.42
CA ALA A 149 13.67 21.03 2.19
C ALA A 149 13.79 22.36 1.42
N GLU A 150 14.04 22.32 0.10
CA GLU A 150 14.09 23.50 -0.76
C GLU A 150 12.77 24.28 -0.77
N HIS A 151 11.65 23.57 -0.61
CA HIS A 151 10.31 24.15 -0.50
C HIS A 151 9.88 24.49 0.94
N GLY A 152 10.80 24.36 1.91
CA GLY A 152 10.56 24.71 3.31
C GLY A 152 9.65 23.72 4.04
N TRP A 153 9.67 22.44 3.65
CA TRP A 153 9.05 21.37 4.42
C TRP A 153 9.65 21.27 5.83
N ILE A 154 8.81 21.00 6.83
CA ILE A 154 9.19 21.13 8.25
C ILE A 154 10.03 19.94 8.78
N GLY A 155 10.03 18.83 8.05
CA GLY A 155 10.78 17.62 8.39
C GLY A 155 10.26 16.84 9.61
N PRO A 156 10.80 15.61 9.84
CA PRO A 156 10.31 14.72 10.89
C PRO A 156 10.54 15.24 12.31
N GLU A 157 11.63 15.98 12.55
CA GLU A 157 11.91 16.59 13.85
C GLU A 157 10.84 17.61 14.29
N SER A 158 10.07 18.15 13.34
CA SER A 158 8.95 19.06 13.57
C SER A 158 7.59 18.38 13.46
N GLY A 159 7.53 17.05 13.46
CA GLY A 159 6.31 16.27 13.42
C GLY A 159 5.72 16.04 12.01
N ALA A 160 6.52 16.16 10.96
CA ALA A 160 6.13 15.63 9.64
C ALA A 160 6.41 14.12 9.53
N TRP A 161 5.66 13.43 8.69
CA TRP A 161 5.87 12.03 8.37
C TRP A 161 6.82 11.90 7.20
N PHE A 162 7.78 10.97 7.29
CA PHE A 162 8.62 10.54 6.19
C PHE A 162 9.05 9.11 6.44
N GLU A 163 8.50 8.18 5.67
CA GLU A 163 8.73 6.76 5.87
C GLU A 163 8.88 6.04 4.53
N VAL A 164 9.92 5.22 4.44
CA VAL A 164 10.10 4.30 3.31
C VAL A 164 9.39 3.00 3.67
N LEU A 165 8.39 2.64 2.88
CA LEU A 165 7.68 1.38 3.04
C LEU A 165 8.56 0.26 2.47
N ARG A 166 8.69 -0.85 3.20
CA ARG A 166 9.58 -1.95 2.82
C ARG A 166 8.93 -2.94 1.86
N SER A 167 7.62 -3.06 1.93
CA SER A 167 6.87 -4.05 1.15
C SER A 167 6.33 -3.49 -0.16
N ILE A 168 6.47 -2.18 -0.41
CA ILE A 168 6.17 -1.55 -1.70
C ILE A 168 7.27 -0.55 -2.07
N ASP A 169 7.30 -0.12 -3.32
CA ASP A 169 8.34 0.75 -3.87
C ASP A 169 8.06 2.25 -3.62
N SER A 170 7.75 2.63 -2.37
CA SER A 170 7.14 3.94 -2.09
C SER A 170 7.67 4.65 -0.84
N ILE A 171 7.65 5.99 -0.87
CA ILE A 171 7.93 6.86 0.28
C ILE A 171 6.66 7.63 0.66
N VAL A 172 6.24 7.51 1.92
CA VAL A 172 5.07 8.20 2.47
C VAL A 172 5.52 9.49 3.13
N VAL A 173 4.93 10.62 2.73
CA VAL A 173 5.30 11.95 3.25
C VAL A 173 4.07 12.78 3.55
N ASP A 174 4.06 13.47 4.70
CA ASP A 174 3.00 14.41 5.04
C ASP A 174 3.49 15.85 5.17
N LYS A 175 2.53 16.79 5.19
CA LYS A 175 2.79 18.24 5.26
C LYS A 175 3.66 18.78 4.12
N VAL A 176 3.58 18.18 2.94
CA VAL A 176 4.31 18.59 1.74
C VAL A 176 3.78 19.95 1.24
N PRO A 177 4.63 20.98 1.09
CA PRO A 177 4.26 22.23 0.42
C PRO A 177 3.76 21.96 -1.00
N VAL A 178 2.67 22.61 -1.42
CA VAL A 178 2.09 22.39 -2.75
C VAL A 178 3.08 22.76 -3.84
N SER A 179 3.90 23.79 -3.60
CA SER A 179 4.99 24.18 -4.49
C SER A 179 6.01 23.08 -4.79
N ALA A 180 6.18 22.07 -3.93
CA ALA A 180 7.14 20.98 -4.13
C ALA A 180 6.66 19.90 -5.12
N LEU A 181 5.35 19.80 -5.36
CA LEU A 181 4.77 18.67 -6.10
C LEU A 181 5.33 18.51 -7.51
N MET A 182 5.55 19.60 -8.23
CA MET A 182 6.10 19.54 -9.58
C MET A 182 7.60 19.21 -9.58
N ASP A 183 8.35 19.61 -8.57
CA ASP A 183 9.77 19.28 -8.51
C ASP A 183 9.96 17.80 -8.12
N ILE A 184 9.10 17.28 -7.23
CA ILE A 184 9.01 15.85 -6.91
C ILE A 184 8.61 15.03 -8.15
N TYR A 185 7.65 15.52 -8.94
CA TYR A 185 7.18 14.86 -10.16
C TYR A 185 8.27 14.62 -11.20
N HIS A 186 9.34 15.44 -11.19
CA HIS A 186 10.47 15.32 -12.11
C HIS A 186 11.67 14.56 -11.52
N LEU A 187 11.58 14.05 -10.28
CA LEU A 187 12.64 13.24 -9.70
C LEU A 187 12.80 11.91 -10.47
N GLU A 188 14.05 11.46 -10.56
CA GLU A 188 14.38 10.21 -11.24
C GLU A 188 13.71 9.03 -10.54
N GLY A 189 13.08 8.17 -11.34
CA GLY A 189 12.44 6.96 -10.84
C GLY A 189 11.04 7.18 -10.27
N VAL A 190 10.58 8.41 -10.04
CA VAL A 190 9.20 8.66 -9.61
C VAL A 190 8.23 8.26 -10.73
N VAL A 191 7.27 7.40 -10.39
CA VAL A 191 6.29 6.82 -11.34
C VAL A 191 4.85 7.14 -11.03
N VAL A 192 4.49 7.51 -9.80
CA VAL A 192 3.19 8.08 -9.41
C VAL A 192 3.41 8.98 -8.19
N ILE A 193 2.63 10.06 -8.08
CA ILE A 193 2.46 10.78 -6.81
C ILE A 193 0.99 10.67 -6.42
N GLU A 194 0.71 9.85 -5.41
CA GLU A 194 -0.63 9.66 -4.86
C GLU A 194 -0.94 10.76 -3.83
N MET A 195 -2.19 11.20 -3.76
CA MET A 195 -2.65 11.88 -2.54
C MET A 195 -3.01 10.81 -1.50
N GLN A 196 -2.52 10.95 -0.27
CA GLN A 196 -2.95 10.05 0.81
C GLN A 196 -4.46 10.12 1.00
N ASN A 197 -5.07 8.96 1.23
CA ASN A 197 -6.48 8.89 1.57
C ASN A 197 -6.71 9.37 3.01
N VAL A 198 -7.89 9.92 3.26
CA VAL A 198 -8.36 10.14 4.63
C VAL A 198 -9.12 8.90 5.06
N MET A 199 -8.69 8.28 6.15
CA MET A 199 -9.27 7.05 6.67
C MET A 199 -10.19 7.38 7.84
N ALA A 200 -11.33 6.69 7.91
CA ALA A 200 -12.29 6.83 9.00
C ALA A 200 -12.87 5.46 9.38
N PRO A 201 -13.43 5.31 10.60
CA PRO A 201 -13.95 4.03 11.06
C PRO A 201 -15.26 3.74 10.33
N LEU A 202 -15.51 2.47 10.13
CA LEU A 202 -16.71 1.95 9.50
C LEU A 202 -17.28 0.88 10.42
N ASN A 203 -18.62 0.85 10.53
CA ASN A 203 -19.39 0.04 11.48
C ASN A 203 -19.73 0.83 12.76
N ASN A 204 -20.91 0.54 13.31
CA ASN A 204 -21.41 1.23 14.51
C ASN A 204 -22.40 0.36 15.30
N VAL A 205 -22.89 -0.75 14.72
CA VAL A 205 -23.91 -1.58 15.34
C VAL A 205 -23.59 -3.05 15.06
N ALA A 206 -23.30 -3.81 16.12
CA ALA A 206 -23.23 -5.26 16.05
C ALA A 206 -24.64 -5.88 16.00
N SER A 207 -24.80 -6.95 15.22
CA SER A 207 -26.04 -7.74 15.19
C SER A 207 -25.93 -8.96 16.12
N LYS A 208 -27.07 -9.47 16.58
CA LYS A 208 -27.14 -10.66 17.45
C LYS A 208 -26.90 -11.97 16.70
N ALA A 209 -27.02 -11.97 15.37
CA ALA A 209 -27.07 -13.16 14.56
C ALA A 209 -25.74 -13.41 13.83
N ALA A 210 -24.88 -14.21 14.45
CA ALA A 210 -23.73 -14.83 13.79
C ALA A 210 -23.82 -16.36 13.96
N LEU A 211 -23.60 -17.13 12.89
CA LEU A 211 -23.55 -18.60 12.91
C LEU A 211 -22.28 -19.16 13.60
N ALA A 212 -21.74 -18.43 14.57
CA ALA A 212 -20.56 -18.82 15.33
C ALA A 212 -20.92 -19.73 16.51
N ARG A 213 -22.01 -19.42 17.24
CA ARG A 213 -22.42 -20.10 18.49
C ARG A 213 -23.71 -20.89 18.29
N PRO A 214 -23.86 -22.06 18.93
CA PRO A 214 -25.11 -22.82 18.88
C PRO A 214 -26.31 -21.98 19.32
N SER A 215 -27.43 -22.16 18.62
CA SER A 215 -28.72 -21.59 19.00
C SER A 215 -29.83 -22.63 18.80
N ALA A 216 -31.03 -22.33 19.29
CA ALA A 216 -32.20 -23.19 19.05
C ALA A 216 -32.61 -23.22 17.55
N GLU A 217 -32.19 -22.22 16.78
CA GLU A 217 -32.53 -22.07 15.36
C GLU A 217 -31.42 -22.57 14.43
N TYR A 218 -30.16 -22.44 14.86
CA TYR A 218 -28.98 -22.72 14.06
C TYR A 218 -28.08 -23.76 14.75
N GLY A 219 -27.79 -24.87 14.06
CA GLY A 219 -26.85 -25.92 14.49
C GLY A 219 -25.73 -26.16 13.48
N ASN A 220 -24.73 -26.96 13.85
CA ASN A 220 -23.43 -27.14 13.17
C ASN A 220 -22.59 -25.86 13.11
N THR A 221 -22.62 -25.09 14.19
CA THR A 221 -21.88 -23.84 14.32
C THR A 221 -20.39 -24.09 14.55
N ALA A 222 -19.55 -23.09 14.28
CA ALA A 222 -18.09 -23.20 14.45
C ALA A 222 -17.71 -23.70 15.86
N ASN A 223 -18.36 -23.16 16.89
CA ASN A 223 -18.13 -23.56 18.28
C ASN A 223 -18.56 -25.01 18.57
N GLU A 224 -19.66 -25.52 17.99
CA GLU A 224 -20.05 -26.94 18.14
C GLU A 224 -19.05 -27.90 17.50
N LEU A 225 -18.35 -27.44 16.48
CA LEU A 225 -17.27 -28.18 15.81
C LEU A 225 -15.92 -28.03 16.53
N GLY A 226 -15.86 -27.26 17.63
CA GLY A 226 -14.66 -27.02 18.41
C GLY A 226 -13.73 -25.95 17.83
N TYR A 227 -14.20 -25.14 16.88
CA TYR A 227 -13.43 -24.04 16.31
C TYR A 227 -13.70 -22.74 17.09
N TYR A 228 -12.74 -22.38 17.94
CA TYR A 228 -12.79 -21.17 18.76
C TYR A 228 -11.75 -20.10 18.34
N GLY A 229 -10.85 -20.41 17.40
CA GLY A 229 -9.72 -19.54 17.05
C GLY A 229 -8.44 -19.77 17.86
N THR A 230 -8.37 -20.83 18.67
CA THR A 230 -7.16 -21.18 19.44
C THR A 230 -5.94 -21.34 18.51
N GLY A 231 -4.84 -20.67 18.87
CA GLY A 231 -3.61 -20.63 18.07
C GLY A 231 -3.62 -19.62 16.93
N VAL A 232 -4.68 -18.82 16.80
CA VAL A 232 -4.78 -17.72 15.82
C VAL A 232 -4.59 -16.39 16.54
N VAL A 233 -3.80 -15.51 15.95
CA VAL A 233 -3.63 -14.12 16.34
C VAL A 233 -4.39 -13.24 15.35
N ILE A 234 -5.30 -12.41 15.87
CA ILE A 234 -6.04 -11.42 15.11
C ILE A 234 -5.46 -10.05 15.44
N ALA A 235 -4.88 -9.40 14.43
CA ALA A 235 -4.54 -7.98 14.49
C ALA A 235 -5.81 -7.16 14.26
N VAL A 236 -6.24 -6.41 15.27
CA VAL A 236 -7.31 -5.42 15.13
C VAL A 236 -6.65 -4.11 14.76
N MET A 237 -6.89 -3.66 13.53
CA MET A 237 -6.32 -2.41 13.01
C MET A 237 -7.41 -1.33 13.06
N ASP A 238 -7.38 -0.47 14.07
CA ASP A 238 -8.50 0.43 14.34
C ASP A 238 -8.10 1.65 15.19
N THR A 239 -8.99 2.17 16.03
CA THR A 239 -8.74 3.28 16.98
C THR A 239 -7.97 2.89 18.23
N GLY A 240 -7.44 1.67 18.30
CA GLY A 240 -6.91 1.03 19.50
C GLY A 240 -7.93 0.10 20.15
N VAL A 241 -7.53 -0.64 21.17
CA VAL A 241 -8.40 -1.55 21.93
C VAL A 241 -8.19 -1.37 23.43
N ASP A 242 -9.27 -1.12 24.18
CA ASP A 242 -9.31 -1.28 25.64
C ASP A 242 -9.23 -2.78 25.92
N ASN A 243 -8.01 -3.26 26.08
CA ASN A 243 -7.69 -4.68 26.29
C ASN A 243 -7.85 -5.06 27.77
N GLU A 244 -7.95 -4.12 28.71
CA GLU A 244 -8.32 -4.38 30.11
C GLU A 244 -9.83 -4.61 30.29
N HIS A 245 -10.63 -4.35 29.25
CA HIS A 245 -12.04 -4.69 29.24
C HIS A 245 -12.24 -6.19 29.52
N ARG A 246 -13.19 -6.51 30.42
CA ARG A 246 -13.56 -7.86 30.89
C ARG A 246 -13.73 -8.97 29.82
N SER A 247 -13.97 -8.57 28.59
CA SER A 247 -14.17 -9.48 27.45
C SER A 247 -12.92 -9.66 26.59
N LEU A 248 -11.83 -8.98 26.92
CA LEU A 248 -10.62 -8.86 26.12
C LEU A 248 -9.35 -8.99 26.97
N ASN A 249 -9.46 -8.89 28.29
CA ASN A 249 -8.35 -8.99 29.24
C ASN A 249 -7.75 -10.40 29.31
N ASP A 250 -8.56 -11.44 29.52
CA ASP A 250 -8.10 -12.83 29.68
C ASP A 250 -9.00 -13.86 28.97
N PHE A 251 -8.70 -15.16 29.11
CA PHE A 251 -9.50 -16.22 28.48
C PHE A 251 -10.59 -16.81 29.40
N ASP A 252 -10.40 -16.80 30.72
CA ASP A 252 -11.25 -17.53 31.66
C ASP A 252 -12.40 -16.69 32.26
N ASP A 253 -12.31 -15.37 32.19
CA ASP A 253 -13.24 -14.37 32.74
C ASP A 253 -13.50 -14.58 34.26
N VAL A 254 -12.49 -14.99 35.02
CA VAL A 254 -12.54 -15.20 36.49
C VAL A 254 -11.69 -14.14 37.20
N ASP A 255 -12.26 -13.44 38.19
CA ASP A 255 -11.61 -12.33 38.90
C ASP A 255 -11.19 -11.17 37.94
N ASP A 256 -11.96 -11.04 36.86
CA ASP A 256 -11.91 -10.18 35.67
C ASP A 256 -12.39 -8.73 35.88
N ALA A 257 -12.11 -8.13 37.04
CA ALA A 257 -12.42 -6.72 37.24
C ALA A 257 -11.46 -5.85 36.39
N PRO A 258 -11.97 -4.98 35.49
CA PRO A 258 -11.09 -4.13 34.69
C PRO A 258 -10.13 -3.33 35.58
N ASP A 259 -8.88 -3.27 35.18
CA ASP A 259 -7.85 -2.43 35.78
C ASP A 259 -7.18 -1.57 34.70
N GLU A 260 -6.03 -0.96 35.00
CA GLU A 260 -5.27 -0.11 34.08
C GLU A 260 -3.95 -0.79 33.67
N ASP A 261 -3.80 -2.10 33.89
CA ASP A 261 -2.57 -2.86 33.62
C ASP A 261 -2.89 -4.08 32.75
N SER A 262 -2.72 -3.93 31.43
CA SER A 262 -2.88 -5.00 30.44
C SER A 262 -2.04 -6.27 30.67
N THR A 263 -1.11 -6.26 31.63
CA THR A 263 -0.27 -7.40 31.99
C THR A 263 -0.62 -8.03 33.35
N SER A 264 -1.71 -7.59 33.98
CA SER A 264 -2.11 -8.03 35.33
C SER A 264 -2.63 -9.48 35.38
N TYR A 265 -2.99 -10.06 34.22
CA TYR A 265 -3.54 -11.40 34.08
C TYR A 265 -2.49 -12.41 33.57
N ASN A 266 -2.52 -13.64 34.13
CA ASN A 266 -1.53 -14.67 33.78
C ASN A 266 -1.80 -15.35 32.42
N ASP A 267 -3.00 -15.17 31.87
CA ASP A 267 -3.47 -15.70 30.59
C ASP A 267 -4.10 -14.59 29.73
N GLN A 268 -3.43 -13.44 29.68
CA GLN A 268 -3.88 -12.29 28.89
C GLN A 268 -4.18 -12.64 27.41
N LYS A 269 -5.23 -12.03 26.83
CA LYS A 269 -5.52 -12.21 25.39
C LYS A 269 -4.65 -11.32 24.51
N TRP A 270 -4.31 -10.13 24.99
CA TRP A 270 -3.43 -9.20 24.31
C TRP A 270 -1.99 -9.73 24.34
N VAL A 271 -1.36 -9.81 23.18
CA VAL A 271 0.02 -10.32 23.06
C VAL A 271 1.02 -9.29 22.54
N ALA A 272 0.56 -8.23 21.87
CA ALA A 272 1.38 -7.12 21.41
C ALA A 272 0.53 -5.95 20.91
N GLY A 273 1.15 -4.78 20.77
CA GLY A 273 0.52 -3.65 20.10
C GLY A 273 1.48 -2.67 19.43
N PHE A 274 0.91 -1.83 18.56
CA PHE A 274 1.61 -0.81 17.79
C PHE A 274 0.72 0.41 17.59
N ASP A 275 1.19 1.58 18.06
CA ASP A 275 0.51 2.85 17.82
C ASP A 275 1.13 3.59 16.63
N ALA A 276 0.53 3.42 15.45
CA ALA A 276 0.93 4.09 14.22
C ALA A 276 0.50 5.57 14.16
N THR A 277 -0.31 6.03 15.12
CA THR A 277 -0.76 7.43 15.21
C THR A 277 0.17 8.28 16.08
N SER A 278 1.05 7.63 16.85
CA SER A 278 2.09 8.28 17.63
C SER A 278 3.10 9.01 16.73
N PRO A 279 3.56 10.23 17.11
CA PRO A 279 4.67 10.90 16.43
C PRO A 279 6.00 10.14 16.49
N ASN A 280 6.17 9.25 17.48
CA ASN A 280 7.35 8.42 17.64
C ASN A 280 6.90 6.99 17.98
N PRO A 281 6.46 6.22 16.97
CA PRO A 281 5.92 4.90 17.21
C PRO A 281 7.03 3.95 17.69
N ASN A 282 6.76 3.18 18.75
CA ASN A 282 7.64 2.09 19.16
C ASN A 282 7.25 0.82 18.39
N SER A 283 8.22 0.21 17.71
CA SER A 283 7.98 -0.91 16.78
C SER A 283 8.25 -2.29 17.37
N ASP A 284 8.65 -2.39 18.64
CA ASP A 284 8.98 -3.67 19.28
C ASP A 284 7.76 -4.51 19.71
N GLY A 285 6.55 -3.97 19.58
CA GLY A 285 5.30 -4.63 19.92
C GLY A 285 4.90 -4.55 21.39
N THR A 286 5.66 -3.86 22.24
CA THR A 286 5.35 -3.76 23.68
C THR A 286 4.47 -2.57 24.02
N THR A 287 4.13 -1.74 23.04
CA THR A 287 3.24 -0.60 23.25
C THR A 287 1.82 -1.08 23.34
N ASP A 288 1.13 -0.68 24.40
CA ASP A 288 -0.31 -0.75 24.50
C ASP A 288 -0.90 0.57 23.99
N PRO A 289 -1.56 0.60 22.83
CA PRO A 289 -2.09 1.83 22.25
C PRO A 289 -3.32 2.40 22.99
N ASP A 290 -4.11 1.53 23.62
CA ASP A 290 -5.42 1.82 24.23
C ASP A 290 -6.44 2.50 23.27
N ASP A 291 -7.73 2.45 23.59
CA ASP A 291 -8.81 2.96 22.77
C ASP A 291 -9.46 4.23 23.33
N GLY A 292 -8.98 5.39 22.89
CA GLY A 292 -9.59 6.68 23.20
C GLY A 292 -10.90 6.98 22.46
N ASN A 293 -11.37 6.11 21.54
CA ASN A 293 -12.58 6.31 20.74
C ASN A 293 -13.72 5.35 21.09
N GLY A 294 -13.40 4.06 21.27
CA GLY A 294 -14.31 2.96 21.54
C GLY A 294 -14.67 2.08 20.33
N HIS A 295 -14.34 2.52 19.10
CA HIS A 295 -14.67 1.78 17.88
C HIS A 295 -13.86 0.48 17.78
N GLY A 296 -12.54 0.54 17.97
CA GLY A 296 -11.67 -0.63 17.92
C GLY A 296 -11.98 -1.65 19.00
N THR A 297 -12.31 -1.23 20.22
CA THR A 297 -12.78 -2.12 21.30
C THR A 297 -14.06 -2.87 20.92
N HIS A 298 -15.01 -2.18 20.29
CA HIS A 298 -16.24 -2.81 19.80
C HIS A 298 -15.95 -3.85 18.67
N VAL A 299 -15.02 -3.53 17.76
CA VAL A 299 -14.57 -4.44 16.70
C VAL A 299 -13.87 -5.67 17.29
N ALA A 300 -12.93 -5.46 18.23
CA ALA A 300 -12.22 -6.53 18.92
C ALA A 300 -13.18 -7.46 19.68
N GLY A 301 -14.13 -6.90 20.42
CA GLY A 301 -15.16 -7.68 21.12
C GLY A 301 -15.98 -8.56 20.17
N SER A 302 -16.37 -8.03 19.01
CA SER A 302 -17.11 -8.78 17.98
C SER A 302 -16.28 -9.92 17.36
N ALA A 303 -14.98 -9.71 17.19
CA ALA A 303 -14.08 -10.68 16.59
C ALA A 303 -13.68 -11.80 17.57
N LEU A 304 -13.15 -11.42 18.74
CA LEU A 304 -12.46 -12.33 19.65
C LEU A 304 -12.87 -12.19 21.13
N GLY A 305 -13.89 -11.39 21.43
CA GLY A 305 -14.33 -11.20 22.81
C GLY A 305 -14.76 -12.50 23.50
N THR A 306 -14.33 -12.71 24.74
CA THR A 306 -14.70 -13.84 25.60
C THR A 306 -16.08 -13.68 26.26
N GLY A 307 -16.67 -12.49 26.16
CA GLY A 307 -17.88 -12.10 26.88
C GLY A 307 -17.54 -11.66 28.30
N ASP A 308 -18.50 -11.73 29.19
CA ASP A 308 -18.24 -11.70 30.64
C ASP A 308 -18.38 -13.13 31.19
N ALA A 309 -18.34 -13.29 32.52
CA ALA A 309 -18.61 -14.58 33.16
C ALA A 309 -19.94 -15.27 32.72
N SER A 310 -20.91 -14.53 32.16
CA SER A 310 -22.15 -15.11 31.60
C SER A 310 -21.97 -15.69 30.18
N ARG A 311 -20.91 -15.28 29.48
CA ARG A 311 -20.54 -15.69 28.12
C ARG A 311 -21.62 -15.37 27.07
N GLU A 312 -22.48 -14.39 27.36
CA GLU A 312 -23.60 -13.98 26.50
C GLU A 312 -23.14 -13.16 25.28
N HIS A 313 -22.18 -12.26 25.44
CA HIS A 313 -21.65 -11.34 24.41
C HIS A 313 -20.30 -11.77 23.84
N ARG A 314 -20.17 -13.06 23.50
CA ARG A 314 -18.95 -13.59 22.90
C ARG A 314 -18.79 -13.17 21.45
N GLY A 315 -17.55 -12.86 21.08
CA GLY A 315 -17.12 -12.73 19.71
C GLY A 315 -17.13 -14.06 18.95
N THR A 316 -16.79 -13.99 17.67
CA THR A 316 -16.82 -15.15 16.76
C THR A 316 -15.72 -16.18 17.09
N ALA A 317 -14.53 -15.70 17.44
CA ALA A 317 -13.34 -16.50 17.73
C ALA A 317 -12.79 -16.19 19.15
N PRO A 318 -13.52 -16.54 20.22
CA PRO A 318 -13.15 -16.17 21.59
C PRO A 318 -11.81 -16.77 22.05
N GLY A 319 -11.34 -17.84 21.40
CA GLY A 319 -10.05 -18.48 21.66
C GLY A 319 -8.88 -17.86 20.89
N ALA A 320 -9.07 -16.80 20.10
CA ALA A 320 -7.97 -16.09 19.45
C ALA A 320 -7.28 -15.09 20.39
N ALA A 321 -6.00 -14.81 20.14
CA ALA A 321 -5.26 -13.74 20.78
C ALA A 321 -5.36 -12.43 19.99
N LEU A 322 -5.18 -11.31 20.69
CA LEU A 322 -5.28 -9.95 20.18
C LEU A 322 -3.89 -9.35 19.96
N VAL A 323 -3.68 -8.78 18.78
CA VAL A 323 -2.67 -7.74 18.54
C VAL A 323 -3.40 -6.43 18.26
N ASP A 324 -3.12 -5.39 19.02
CA ASP A 324 -3.75 -4.08 18.82
C ASP A 324 -2.88 -3.17 17.95
N ILE A 325 -3.36 -2.80 16.78
CA ILE A 325 -2.67 -1.88 15.87
C ILE A 325 -3.50 -0.63 15.70
N LYS A 326 -3.17 0.42 16.44
CA LYS A 326 -3.86 1.70 16.36
C LYS A 326 -3.42 2.46 15.11
N VAL A 327 -4.33 2.57 14.14
CA VAL A 327 -4.13 3.25 12.85
C VAL A 327 -5.09 4.43 12.65
N LEU A 328 -6.07 4.59 13.55
CA LEU A 328 -6.97 5.73 13.61
C LEU A 328 -6.76 6.48 14.93
N THR A 329 -6.83 7.81 14.88
CA THR A 329 -6.69 8.65 16.08
C THR A 329 -7.91 8.51 16.99
N ASP A 330 -7.84 9.01 18.22
CA ASP A 330 -8.99 9.07 19.13
C ASP A 330 -10.16 9.89 18.56
N GLY A 331 -9.87 10.81 17.62
CA GLY A 331 -10.87 11.55 16.86
C GLY A 331 -11.58 10.73 15.77
N GLY A 332 -11.15 9.48 15.55
CA GLY A 332 -11.72 8.52 14.61
C GLY A 332 -11.11 8.53 13.22
N GLY A 333 -10.29 9.51 12.83
CA GLY A 333 -9.76 9.57 11.46
C GLY A 333 -8.42 10.28 11.32
N THR A 334 -7.70 9.95 10.24
CA THR A 334 -6.38 10.52 9.92
C THR A 334 -6.01 10.23 8.46
N ASN A 335 -4.87 10.73 7.97
CA ASN A 335 -4.35 10.31 6.67
C ASN A 335 -3.87 8.86 6.70
N SER A 336 -3.83 8.24 5.53
CA SER A 336 -3.49 6.83 5.40
C SER A 336 -2.05 6.46 5.75
N GLN A 337 -1.14 7.42 5.96
CA GLN A 337 0.19 7.15 6.54
C GLN A 337 0.15 6.24 7.78
N ALA A 338 -0.82 6.43 8.68
CA ALA A 338 -0.92 5.60 9.89
C ALA A 338 -1.35 4.17 9.55
N SER A 339 -2.32 3.99 8.63
CA SER A 339 -2.70 2.66 8.16
C SER A 339 -1.58 1.99 7.35
N LEU A 340 -0.86 2.72 6.50
CA LEU A 340 0.28 2.20 5.75
C LEU A 340 1.38 1.68 6.70
N ALA A 341 1.73 2.47 7.70
CA ALA A 341 2.71 2.08 8.72
C ALA A 341 2.23 0.89 9.57
N GLY A 342 0.95 0.87 9.95
CA GLY A 342 0.34 -0.27 10.66
C GLY A 342 0.37 -1.56 9.84
N ILE A 343 0.04 -1.49 8.54
CA ILE A 343 0.06 -2.66 7.65
C ILE A 343 1.50 -3.14 7.46
N GLN A 344 2.44 -2.22 7.27
CA GLN A 344 3.86 -2.55 7.16
C GLN A 344 4.39 -3.21 8.44
N TRP A 345 4.04 -2.68 9.61
CA TRP A 345 4.41 -3.25 10.90
C TRP A 345 3.83 -4.66 11.08
N MET A 346 2.58 -4.86 10.68
CA MET A 346 1.93 -6.17 10.68
C MET A 346 2.67 -7.17 9.80
N ILE A 347 3.03 -6.81 8.57
CA ILE A 347 3.80 -7.67 7.66
C ILE A 347 5.15 -8.05 8.29
N ASN A 348 5.86 -7.06 8.86
CA ASN A 348 7.14 -7.28 9.52
C ASN A 348 7.05 -8.25 10.71
N ASN A 349 5.88 -8.35 11.33
CA ASN A 349 5.63 -9.15 12.54
C ASN A 349 4.80 -10.41 12.29
N LYS A 350 4.59 -10.81 11.04
CA LYS A 350 3.76 -11.97 10.66
C LYS A 350 4.18 -13.28 11.34
N ASP A 351 5.45 -13.41 11.73
CA ASP A 351 6.06 -14.60 12.33
C ASP A 351 6.67 -14.34 13.72
N THR A 352 6.40 -13.19 14.36
CA THR A 352 7.02 -12.79 15.63
C THR A 352 6.64 -13.72 16.78
N ASP A 353 7.63 -14.10 17.60
CA ASP A 353 7.36 -14.76 18.88
C ASP A 353 7.17 -13.70 19.95
N TRP A 354 5.94 -13.50 20.38
CA TRP A 354 5.55 -12.48 21.34
C TRP A 354 6.05 -12.76 22.77
N GLY A 355 6.49 -13.99 23.07
CA GLY A 355 7.03 -14.35 24.38
C GLY A 355 6.00 -14.42 25.53
N VAL A 356 4.73 -14.10 25.27
CA VAL A 356 3.63 -14.18 26.25
C VAL A 356 3.08 -15.60 26.34
N ASN A 357 2.79 -16.23 25.20
CA ASN A 357 2.23 -17.58 25.14
C ASN A 357 2.66 -18.28 23.84
N SER A 358 3.36 -19.41 23.96
CA SER A 358 3.89 -20.17 22.82
C SER A 358 2.82 -20.71 21.85
N THR A 359 1.55 -20.68 22.25
CA THR A 359 0.41 -21.05 21.39
C THR A 359 0.14 -20.00 20.32
N TYR A 360 0.46 -18.73 20.60
CA TYR A 360 0.12 -17.59 19.76
C TYR A 360 1.41 -16.95 19.24
N ARG A 361 1.63 -17.05 17.93
CA ARG A 361 2.84 -16.55 17.26
C ARG A 361 2.41 -15.74 16.04
N GLY A 362 3.06 -14.61 15.82
CA GLY A 362 2.88 -13.81 14.62
C GLY A 362 1.48 -13.23 14.49
N ILE A 363 1.03 -13.04 13.25
CA ILE A 363 -0.29 -12.50 12.91
C ILE A 363 -0.86 -13.32 11.75
N GLN A 364 -2.08 -13.84 11.89
CA GLN A 364 -2.73 -14.65 10.85
C GLN A 364 -3.92 -13.95 10.20
N VAL A 365 -4.59 -13.07 10.93
CA VAL A 365 -5.78 -12.36 10.44
C VAL A 365 -5.63 -10.89 10.78
N ALA A 366 -5.95 -10.03 9.83
CA ALA A 366 -6.08 -8.60 10.03
C ALA A 366 -7.56 -8.22 9.91
N SER A 367 -8.11 -7.59 10.95
CA SER A 367 -9.48 -7.06 10.96
C SER A 367 -9.42 -5.55 10.81
N MET A 368 -9.90 -5.04 9.67
CA MET A 368 -9.82 -3.62 9.29
C MET A 368 -11.23 -3.06 9.10
N SER A 369 -11.79 -2.48 10.15
CA SER A 369 -13.13 -1.87 10.11
C SER A 369 -13.03 -0.37 9.83
N TYR A 370 -12.28 0.00 8.80
CA TYR A 370 -12.09 1.37 8.35
C TYR A 370 -11.90 1.41 6.83
N GLY A 371 -12.01 2.60 6.25
CA GLY A 371 -11.81 2.78 4.81
C GLY A 371 -11.66 4.24 4.41
N SER A 372 -11.19 4.46 3.19
CA SER A 372 -11.01 5.80 2.64
C SER A 372 -12.35 6.53 2.53
N VAL A 373 -12.44 7.72 3.11
CA VAL A 373 -13.58 8.63 2.95
C VAL A 373 -13.32 9.63 1.85
N GLY A 374 -14.36 9.96 1.08
CA GLY A 374 -14.28 10.97 0.05
C GLY A 374 -15.55 10.98 -0.80
N THR A 375 -15.86 12.15 -1.38
CA THR A 375 -16.88 12.19 -2.43
C THR A 375 -16.27 11.70 -3.73
N PRO A 376 -17.01 10.92 -4.54
CA PRO A 376 -16.55 10.55 -5.87
C PRO A 376 -16.17 11.82 -6.63
N LEU A 377 -14.90 11.94 -7.04
CA LEU A 377 -14.38 13.18 -7.63
C LEU A 377 -14.93 13.40 -9.04
N ASN A 378 -15.31 12.30 -9.67
CA ASN A 378 -15.78 12.23 -11.03
C ASN A 378 -17.14 11.51 -11.07
N SER A 379 -17.96 11.84 -12.08
CA SER A 379 -19.25 11.16 -12.26
C SER A 379 -19.01 9.69 -12.60
N GLY A 380 -19.56 8.78 -11.79
CA GLY A 380 -19.37 7.34 -11.99
C GLY A 380 -18.07 6.79 -11.43
N ASP A 381 -17.35 7.55 -10.59
CA ASP A 381 -16.21 7.04 -9.84
C ASP A 381 -16.64 5.88 -8.91
N GLN A 382 -16.10 4.70 -9.21
CA GLN A 382 -16.37 3.42 -8.54
C GLN A 382 -15.37 3.15 -7.40
N GLY A 383 -14.57 4.15 -7.05
CA GLY A 383 -13.52 4.11 -6.06
C GLY A 383 -12.19 3.64 -6.57
N ASP A 384 -11.45 3.10 -5.61
CA ASP A 384 -10.12 2.59 -5.84
C ASP A 384 -10.20 1.29 -6.65
N ASN A 385 -9.32 1.13 -7.63
CA ASN A 385 -9.26 -0.04 -8.51
C ASN A 385 -8.22 -1.08 -8.04
N GLY A 386 -7.76 -0.99 -6.78
CA GLY A 386 -6.80 -1.90 -6.18
C GLY A 386 -5.34 -1.47 -6.35
N THR A 387 -5.08 -0.26 -6.86
CA THR A 387 -3.71 0.21 -7.17
C THR A 387 -3.18 1.27 -6.22
N SER A 388 -3.93 1.70 -5.20
CA SER A 388 -3.40 2.60 -4.18
C SER A 388 -2.29 1.94 -3.36
N ALA A 389 -1.47 2.74 -2.70
CA ALA A 389 -0.45 2.26 -1.78
C ALA A 389 -1.02 1.32 -0.69
N GLU A 390 -2.20 1.63 -0.12
CA GLU A 390 -2.83 0.79 0.90
C GLU A 390 -3.29 -0.54 0.29
N ALA A 391 -3.88 -0.52 -0.90
CA ALA A 391 -4.32 -1.74 -1.58
C ALA A 391 -3.14 -2.64 -1.96
N SER A 392 -2.04 -2.04 -2.44
CA SER A 392 -0.80 -2.74 -2.74
C SER A 392 -0.21 -3.38 -1.48
N LEU A 393 -0.15 -2.67 -0.35
CA LEU A 393 0.32 -3.27 0.92
C LEU A 393 -0.58 -4.41 1.41
N ILE A 394 -1.90 -4.37 1.21
CA ILE A 394 -2.77 -5.51 1.51
C ILE A 394 -2.47 -6.71 0.62
N ASN A 395 -2.20 -6.50 -0.66
CA ASN A 395 -1.80 -7.59 -1.55
C ASN A 395 -0.51 -8.24 -1.04
N GLN A 396 0.50 -7.45 -0.67
CA GLN A 396 1.73 -7.95 -0.06
C GLN A 396 1.48 -8.71 1.26
N ALA A 397 0.64 -8.18 2.15
CA ALA A 397 0.26 -8.88 3.39
C ALA A 397 -0.40 -10.24 3.12
N THR A 398 -1.24 -10.29 2.08
CA THR A 398 -1.92 -11.52 1.65
C THR A 398 -0.93 -12.54 1.09
N GLU A 399 0.02 -12.10 0.27
CA GLU A 399 1.11 -12.94 -0.25
C GLU A 399 2.00 -13.52 0.86
N GLU A 400 2.19 -12.75 1.93
CA GLU A 400 2.91 -13.16 3.13
C GLU A 400 2.11 -14.11 4.05
N GLY A 401 0.86 -14.40 3.69
CA GLY A 401 0.00 -15.38 4.34
C GLY A 401 -0.97 -14.81 5.40
N ILE A 402 -1.12 -13.49 5.48
CA ILE A 402 -2.07 -12.83 6.39
C ILE A 402 -3.42 -12.71 5.70
N ILE A 403 -4.50 -13.13 6.37
CA ILE A 403 -5.86 -12.96 5.86
C ILE A 403 -6.35 -11.55 6.22
N CYS A 404 -6.47 -10.68 5.22
CA CYS A 404 -6.96 -9.31 5.41
C CYS A 404 -8.49 -9.24 5.21
N VAL A 405 -9.22 -8.92 6.28
CA VAL A 405 -10.68 -8.74 6.27
C VAL A 405 -11.00 -7.25 6.41
N VAL A 406 -11.62 -6.67 5.40
CA VAL A 406 -11.79 -5.21 5.26
C VAL A 406 -13.25 -4.84 5.05
N ALA A 407 -13.71 -3.75 5.68
CA ALA A 407 -15.06 -3.25 5.48
C ALA A 407 -15.24 -2.59 4.09
N ILE A 408 -16.39 -2.81 3.43
CA ILE A 408 -16.68 -2.26 2.08
C ILE A 408 -17.04 -0.75 2.07
N GLY A 409 -17.27 -0.13 3.23
CA GLY A 409 -17.79 1.25 3.31
C GLY A 409 -19.28 1.36 3.65
N ASN A 410 -19.68 2.56 4.09
CA ASN A 410 -21.02 2.85 4.60
C ASN A 410 -21.73 3.99 3.84
N ASP A 411 -21.20 4.42 2.69
CA ASP A 411 -21.77 5.56 1.94
C ASP A 411 -22.96 5.16 1.04
N GLY A 412 -23.22 3.85 0.89
CA GLY A 412 -24.31 3.31 0.07
C GLY A 412 -24.13 3.57 -1.44
N SER A 413 -22.94 3.98 -1.86
CA SER A 413 -22.59 4.24 -3.25
C SER A 413 -22.07 2.97 -3.93
N ASN A 414 -22.06 2.97 -5.26
CA ASN A 414 -21.51 1.84 -6.04
C ASN A 414 -19.99 1.97 -6.15
N ARG A 415 -19.32 1.95 -4.99
CA ARG A 415 -17.90 2.20 -4.83
C ARG A 415 -17.26 1.20 -3.86
N VAL A 416 -16.02 0.81 -4.14
CA VAL A 416 -15.17 0.11 -3.18
C VAL A 416 -14.04 1.05 -2.74
N PRO A 417 -13.97 1.43 -1.45
CA PRO A 417 -12.90 2.26 -0.92
C PRO A 417 -11.65 1.42 -0.64
N SER A 418 -10.49 2.07 -0.66
CA SER A 418 -9.25 1.49 -0.17
C SER A 418 -9.32 1.35 1.37
N PRO A 419 -8.77 0.29 2.00
CA PRO A 419 -8.00 -0.79 1.38
C PRO A 419 -8.84 -1.99 0.89
N GLY A 420 -10.17 -1.92 0.97
CA GLY A 420 -11.07 -3.02 0.56
C GLY A 420 -11.13 -3.27 -0.94
N SER A 421 -10.50 -2.42 -1.76
CA SER A 421 -10.33 -2.58 -3.20
C SER A 421 -9.17 -3.52 -3.59
N ALA A 422 -8.32 -3.89 -2.64
CA ALA A 422 -7.18 -4.78 -2.89
C ALA A 422 -7.63 -6.18 -3.37
N ASP A 423 -6.88 -6.75 -4.32
CA ASP A 423 -7.15 -8.09 -4.86
C ASP A 423 -7.05 -9.19 -3.78
N GLY A 424 -6.16 -9.02 -2.81
CA GLY A 424 -5.97 -9.94 -1.68
C GLY A 424 -6.98 -9.78 -0.53
N ALA A 425 -7.78 -8.71 -0.53
CA ALA A 425 -8.71 -8.43 0.57
C ALA A 425 -9.97 -9.31 0.52
N ILE A 426 -10.44 -9.74 1.69
CA ILE A 426 -11.81 -10.21 1.87
C ILE A 426 -12.66 -9.01 2.27
N THR A 427 -13.38 -8.45 1.30
CA THR A 427 -14.17 -7.24 1.49
C THR A 427 -15.59 -7.56 1.93
N VAL A 428 -15.99 -7.02 3.08
CA VAL A 428 -17.21 -7.39 3.79
C VAL A 428 -18.26 -6.30 3.71
N GLY A 429 -19.42 -6.65 3.13
CA GLY A 429 -20.63 -5.84 3.18
C GLY A 429 -21.50 -6.14 4.40
N SER A 430 -22.34 -5.17 4.78
CA SER A 430 -23.28 -5.32 5.89
C SER A 430 -24.66 -5.74 5.41
N VAL A 431 -25.31 -6.61 6.19
CA VAL A 431 -26.71 -7.01 6.03
C VAL A 431 -27.49 -6.72 7.29
N ASN A 432 -28.75 -6.33 7.14
CA ASN A 432 -29.67 -6.07 8.25
C ASN A 432 -30.75 -7.15 8.27
N ASP A 433 -30.98 -7.77 9.43
CA ASP A 433 -32.05 -8.75 9.65
C ASP A 433 -33.45 -8.11 9.68
N LYS A 434 -33.55 -6.77 9.69
CA LYS A 434 -34.77 -5.97 9.82
C LYS A 434 -35.59 -6.33 11.06
N ASN A 435 -34.92 -6.70 12.16
CA ASN A 435 -35.53 -7.23 13.38
C ASN A 435 -36.43 -8.46 13.12
N THR A 436 -36.03 -9.31 12.17
CA THR A 436 -36.75 -10.57 11.89
C THR A 436 -36.20 -11.76 12.67
N ILE A 437 -35.10 -11.56 13.41
CA ILE A 437 -34.45 -12.55 14.29
C ILE A 437 -34.46 -12.04 15.73
#